data_AF-A0A238YZE1-F1
#
_entry.id   AF-A0A238YZE1-F1
#
_cell.length_a   1.000
_cell.length_b   1.000
_cell.length_c   1.000
_cell.angle_alpha   90.00
_cell.angle_beta   90.00
_cell.angle_gamma   90.00
#
_symmetry.space_group_name_H-M   'P 1'
#
loop_
_entity.id
_entity.type
_entity.pdbx_description
1 polymer ?
#
loop_
_entity_poly.entity_id
_entity_poly.type
_entity_poly.pdbx_seq_one_letter_code
_entity_poly.pdbx_strand_id
1 'polypeptide(L)'
;MKKAYLLFSGGLDSIIAAKLLRNAGFSVIGVHFKTPFFGKSEKELKKVAETLNIDLEIIDITEEFFPVLKNPPHGYGKNVNPCIDCKVLMLRKLKEIAGDGIIATGEVLGQRPMSQRGDSLKRIERIAGLKGRVFRPLSARLLPETVYEKEGIIKREYFLDIKGRSRKRYPEIIEKIGLNMENLPTPAGGCLLTEPSFAGKVKDLITHDQLTVKDAELLKIGRHFRIGKGKLVVGRNREENPRLKEIFEDGEILLYTESVPGPTGLLRWDSSDSTVEQAAMIVARYSDGKDSDKVSVIVKQNGKEKKMEVSPGIDVAPFRVN
;
A
#
# COMPACT_ATOMS: atom_id res chain seq x y z
N MET A 1 -21.94 19.32 17.94
CA MET A 1 -21.43 17.93 17.99
C MET A 1 -19.91 17.98 17.87
N LYS A 2 -19.14 17.36 18.77
CA LYS A 2 -17.66 17.39 18.69
C LYS A 2 -17.19 16.51 17.53
N LYS A 3 -16.15 16.96 16.81
CA LYS A 3 -15.57 16.22 15.67
C LYS A 3 -14.49 15.25 16.14
N ALA A 4 -14.54 14.02 15.61
CA ALA A 4 -13.53 13.00 15.80
C ALA A 4 -12.91 12.63 14.45
N TYR A 5 -11.61 12.88 14.31
CA TYR A 5 -10.80 12.56 13.16
C TYR A 5 -10.18 11.19 13.35
N LEU A 6 -10.65 10.22 12.57
CA LEU A 6 -10.26 8.82 12.68
C LEU A 6 -9.28 8.47 11.57
N LEU A 7 -8.09 7.97 11.93
CA LEU A 7 -7.21 7.32 10.96
C LEU A 7 -7.93 6.09 10.38
N PHE A 8 -8.41 6.21 9.14
CA PHE A 8 -9.39 5.29 8.56
C PHE A 8 -8.77 4.42 7.49
N SER A 9 -8.54 3.14 7.80
CA SER A 9 -7.97 2.17 6.86
C SER A 9 -9.01 1.48 5.97
N GLY A 10 -10.30 1.70 6.21
CA GLY A 10 -11.39 0.91 5.63
C GLY A 10 -11.41 -0.57 6.05
N GLY A 11 -10.48 -1.01 6.89
CA GLY A 11 -10.48 -2.35 7.47
C GLY A 11 -11.47 -2.47 8.63
N LEU A 12 -11.77 -3.72 9.01
CA LEU A 12 -12.74 -4.06 10.05
C LEU A 12 -12.53 -3.29 11.36
N ASP A 13 -11.28 -3.15 11.80
CA ASP A 13 -10.94 -2.47 13.06
C ASP A 13 -11.24 -0.96 13.00
N SER A 14 -10.92 -0.29 11.89
CA SER A 14 -11.29 1.12 11.70
C SER A 14 -12.79 1.34 11.49
N ILE A 15 -13.50 0.36 10.90
CA ILE A 15 -14.95 0.42 10.74
C ILE A 15 -15.65 0.35 12.11
N ILE A 16 -15.26 -0.61 12.94
CA ILE A 16 -15.77 -0.73 14.31
C ILE A 16 -15.46 0.55 15.11
N ALA A 17 -14.25 1.10 14.98
CA ALA A 17 -13.87 2.34 15.64
C ALA A 17 -14.77 3.51 15.24
N ALA A 18 -15.04 3.68 13.93
CA ALA A 18 -15.92 4.72 13.42
C ALA A 18 -17.34 4.59 13.99
N LYS A 19 -17.89 3.37 13.98
CA LYS A 19 -19.25 3.12 14.48
C LYS A 19 -19.35 3.35 16.00
N LEU A 20 -18.35 2.93 16.78
CA LEU A 20 -18.31 3.20 18.23
C LEU A 20 -18.30 4.71 18.52
N LEU A 21 -17.47 5.48 17.81
CA LEU A 21 -17.42 6.94 17.96
C LEU A 21 -18.76 7.60 17.57
N ARG A 22 -19.39 7.14 16.48
CA ARG A 22 -20.72 7.63 16.09
C ARG A 22 -21.79 7.32 17.14
N ASN A 23 -21.83 6.10 17.64
CA ASN A 23 -22.79 5.69 18.67
C ASN A 23 -22.58 6.47 19.99
N ALA A 24 -21.35 6.91 20.25
CA ALA A 24 -21.02 7.81 21.36
C ALA A 24 -21.35 9.30 21.09
N GLY A 25 -21.96 9.63 19.94
CA GLY A 25 -22.46 10.97 19.63
C GLY A 25 -21.45 11.92 18.96
N PHE A 26 -20.33 11.40 18.41
CA PHE A 26 -19.35 12.22 17.69
C PHE A 26 -19.67 12.32 16.20
N SER A 27 -19.35 13.48 15.61
CA SER A 27 -19.28 13.64 14.16
C SER A 27 -17.93 13.09 13.70
N VAL A 28 -17.95 11.96 13.00
CA VAL A 28 -16.73 11.23 12.63
C VAL A 28 -16.31 11.60 11.22
N ILE A 29 -15.06 12.04 11.09
CA ILE A 29 -14.38 12.27 9.81
C ILE A 29 -13.32 11.18 9.68
N GLY A 30 -13.53 10.26 8.75
CA GLY A 30 -12.50 9.29 8.37
C GLY A 30 -11.42 9.97 7.54
N VAL A 31 -10.17 9.89 7.97
CA VAL A 31 -9.02 10.38 7.20
C VAL A 31 -8.21 9.19 6.72
N HIS A 32 -8.19 8.98 5.42
CA HIS A 32 -7.42 7.94 4.76
C HIS A 32 -6.20 8.56 4.07
N PHE A 33 -5.01 8.20 4.52
CA PHE A 33 -3.79 8.51 3.79
C PHE A 33 -3.52 7.43 2.75
N LYS A 34 -3.33 7.80 1.48
CA LYS A 34 -3.02 6.87 0.39
C LYS A 34 -1.55 6.93 -0.01
N THR A 35 -1.03 5.77 -0.41
CA THR A 35 0.26 5.57 -1.08
C THR A 35 0.10 4.43 -2.09
N PRO A 36 1.01 4.27 -3.06
CA PRO A 36 1.05 3.13 -3.98
C PRO A 36 1.09 1.77 -3.27
N PHE A 37 1.40 1.73 -1.97
CA PHE A 37 1.63 0.51 -1.21
C PHE A 37 0.42 0.04 -0.41
N PHE A 38 -0.66 0.82 -0.37
CA PHE A 38 -1.90 0.44 0.30
C PHE A 38 -2.84 -0.25 -0.68
N GLY A 39 -3.41 -1.38 -0.24
CA GLY A 39 -4.14 -2.29 -1.14
C GLY A 39 -5.61 -1.96 -1.36
N LYS A 40 -6.17 -0.93 -0.71
CA LYS A 40 -7.59 -0.57 -0.88
C LYS A 40 -7.77 0.53 -1.90
N SER A 41 -8.76 0.37 -2.77
CA SER A 41 -9.14 1.41 -3.73
C SER A 41 -9.96 2.51 -3.08
N GLU A 42 -9.91 3.72 -3.66
CA GLU A 42 -10.75 4.84 -3.22
C GLU A 42 -12.25 4.53 -3.32
N LYS A 43 -12.65 3.77 -4.35
CA LYS A 43 -14.05 3.35 -4.54
C LYS A 43 -14.54 2.49 -3.39
N GLU A 44 -13.73 1.53 -2.93
CA GLU A 44 -14.08 0.71 -1.76
C GLU A 44 -14.15 1.54 -0.49
N LEU A 45 -13.22 2.47 -0.29
CA LEU A 45 -13.21 3.35 0.88
C LEU A 45 -14.46 4.23 0.96
N LYS A 46 -14.84 4.86 -0.16
CA LYS A 46 -16.06 5.68 -0.26
C LYS A 46 -17.31 4.87 0.04
N LYS A 47 -17.45 3.69 -0.56
CA LYS A 47 -18.59 2.78 -0.28
C LYS A 47 -18.70 2.42 1.20
N VAL A 48 -17.57 2.13 1.86
CA VAL A 48 -17.56 1.82 3.29
C VAL A 48 -17.93 3.07 4.13
N ALA A 49 -17.40 4.25 3.79
CA ALA A 49 -17.73 5.48 4.50
C ALA A 49 -19.22 5.85 4.37
N GLU A 50 -19.80 5.72 3.18
CA GLU A 50 -21.23 5.90 2.92
C GLU A 50 -22.08 4.95 3.76
N THR A 51 -21.69 3.67 3.83
CA THR A 51 -22.39 2.65 4.65
C THR A 51 -22.37 3.00 6.14
N LEU A 52 -21.28 3.62 6.60
CA LEU A 52 -21.13 4.10 7.98
C LEU A 52 -21.72 5.49 8.20
N ASN A 53 -22.14 6.16 7.12
CA ASN A 53 -22.60 7.54 7.08
C ASN A 53 -21.62 8.47 7.85
N ILE A 54 -20.34 8.39 7.46
CA ILE A 54 -19.27 9.27 7.94
C ILE A 54 -18.70 10.07 6.77
N ASP A 55 -18.13 11.24 7.08
CA ASP A 55 -17.33 11.98 6.10
C ASP A 55 -16.01 11.23 5.86
N LEU A 56 -15.47 11.32 4.65
CA LEU A 56 -14.21 10.69 4.27
C LEU A 56 -13.32 11.67 3.51
N GLU A 57 -12.13 11.92 4.05
CA GLU A 57 -11.04 12.62 3.39
C GLU A 57 -9.98 11.62 2.94
N ILE A 58 -9.60 11.67 1.67
CA ILE A 58 -8.52 10.84 1.10
C ILE A 58 -7.38 11.76 0.69
N ILE A 59 -6.20 11.55 1.29
CA ILE A 59 -5.05 12.44 1.13
C ILE A 59 -3.87 11.60 0.64
N ASP A 60 -3.26 12.00 -0.47
CA ASP A 60 -2.03 11.40 -0.95
C ASP A 60 -0.85 11.86 -0.10
N ILE A 61 -0.04 10.92 0.38
CA ILE A 61 1.17 11.20 1.17
C ILE A 61 2.39 10.48 0.57
N THR A 62 2.33 10.11 -0.70
CA THR A 62 3.31 9.23 -1.34
C THR A 62 4.72 9.80 -1.27
N GLU A 63 4.87 11.08 -1.61
CA GLU A 63 6.17 11.74 -1.61
C GLU A 63 6.73 11.86 -0.20
N GLU A 64 5.90 12.23 0.79
CA GLU A 64 6.34 12.31 2.19
C GLU A 64 6.61 10.92 2.81
N PHE A 65 6.01 9.88 2.26
CA PHE A 65 6.25 8.50 2.69
C PHE A 65 7.54 7.91 2.13
N PHE A 66 8.05 8.39 0.99
CA PHE A 66 9.27 7.84 0.39
C PHE A 66 10.51 7.97 1.27
N PRO A 67 10.82 9.11 1.93
CA PRO A 67 11.92 9.19 2.88
C PRO A 67 11.77 8.19 4.03
N VAL A 68 10.55 8.03 4.55
CA VAL A 68 10.21 7.06 5.60
C VAL A 68 10.45 5.63 5.12
N LEU A 69 10.13 5.34 3.86
CA LEU A 69 10.36 4.03 3.26
C LEU A 69 11.82 3.77 2.94
N LYS A 70 12.60 4.76 2.47
CA LYS A 70 14.01 4.60 2.11
C LYS A 70 14.88 4.35 3.34
N ASN A 71 14.66 5.09 4.42
CA ASN A 71 15.48 5.00 5.64
C ASN A 71 14.62 5.18 6.91
N PRO A 72 13.87 4.14 7.33
CA PRO A 72 13.03 4.23 8.52
C PRO A 72 13.86 4.23 9.81
N PRO A 73 13.73 5.25 10.69
CA PRO A 73 14.47 5.32 11.95
C PRO A 73 14.27 4.11 12.88
N HIS A 74 13.13 3.42 12.80
CA HIS A 74 12.84 2.25 13.63
C HIS A 74 13.01 0.92 12.88
N GLY A 75 13.64 0.96 11.70
CA GLY A 75 13.85 -0.19 10.84
C GLY A 75 12.56 -0.73 10.21
N TYR A 76 12.70 -1.88 9.54
CA TYR A 76 11.59 -2.57 8.90
C TYR A 76 11.02 -3.67 9.81
N GLY A 77 9.71 -3.89 9.70
CA GLY A 77 9.03 -5.05 10.25
C GLY A 77 9.13 -6.24 9.30
N LYS A 78 7.97 -6.79 8.90
CA LYS A 78 7.95 -7.81 7.84
C LYS A 78 8.39 -7.18 6.52
N ASN A 79 9.39 -7.76 5.87
CA ASN A 79 9.97 -7.31 4.60
C ASN A 79 10.44 -5.84 4.64
N VAL A 80 9.81 -4.94 3.88
CA VAL A 80 10.17 -3.51 3.84
C VAL A 80 9.10 -2.63 4.46
N ASN A 81 8.36 -3.14 5.45
CA ASN A 81 7.26 -2.42 6.07
C ASN A 81 7.75 -1.52 7.24
N PRO A 82 7.74 -0.16 7.13
CA PRO A 82 8.22 0.74 8.18
C PRO A 82 7.08 1.15 9.12
N CYS A 83 6.38 0.19 9.76
CA CYS A 83 5.06 0.45 10.34
C CYS A 83 5.04 1.51 11.45
N ILE A 84 6.11 1.62 12.25
CA ILE A 84 6.21 2.64 13.32
C ILE A 84 6.29 4.02 12.69
N ASP A 85 7.22 4.22 11.77
CA ASP A 85 7.48 5.51 11.13
C ASP A 85 6.33 5.95 10.21
N CYS A 86 5.72 5.00 9.50
CA CYS A 86 4.49 5.21 8.73
C CYS A 86 3.37 5.78 9.61
N LYS A 87 3.16 5.20 10.80
CA LYS A 87 2.14 5.69 11.75
C LYS A 87 2.48 7.04 12.36
N VAL A 88 3.76 7.29 12.63
CA VAL A 88 4.22 8.60 13.10
C VAL A 88 3.90 9.68 12.05
N LEU A 89 4.23 9.43 10.78
CA LEU A 89 3.92 10.34 9.67
C LEU A 89 2.41 10.61 9.58
N MET A 90 1.61 9.56 9.54
CA MET A 90 0.15 9.69 9.44
C MET A 90 -0.45 10.42 10.64
N LEU A 91 0.02 10.16 11.86
CA LEU A 91 -0.48 10.85 13.05
C LEU A 91 -0.09 12.33 13.10
N ARG A 92 1.08 12.70 12.60
CA ARG A 92 1.48 14.11 12.47
C ARG A 92 0.57 14.86 11.50
N LYS A 93 0.31 14.29 10.33
CA LYS A 93 -0.64 14.86 9.37
C LYS A 93 -2.07 14.89 9.92
N LEU A 94 -2.50 13.83 10.60
CA LEU A 94 -3.83 13.80 11.22
C LEU A 94 -3.98 14.86 12.31
N LYS A 95 -2.91 15.16 13.06
CA LYS A 95 -2.88 16.26 14.03
C LYS A 95 -3.10 17.63 13.37
N GLU A 96 -2.46 17.88 12.24
CA GLU A 96 -2.62 19.12 11.47
C GLU A 96 -4.06 19.29 10.98
N ILE A 97 -4.65 18.21 10.44
CA ILE A 97 -6.03 18.20 9.93
C ILE A 97 -7.05 18.35 11.07
N ALA A 98 -6.81 17.67 12.20
CA ALA A 98 -7.76 17.63 13.30
C ALA A 98 -7.83 18.95 14.08
N GLY A 99 -6.71 19.70 14.16
CA GLY A 99 -6.61 20.87 15.04
C GLY A 99 -6.94 20.52 16.49
N ASP A 100 -8.00 21.13 17.03
CA ASP A 100 -8.52 20.86 18.38
C ASP A 100 -9.51 19.68 18.45
N GLY A 101 -9.75 19.01 17.33
CA GLY A 101 -10.58 17.81 17.24
C GLY A 101 -10.00 16.59 17.95
N ILE A 102 -10.85 15.60 18.18
CA ILE A 102 -10.44 14.32 18.78
C ILE A 102 -9.69 13.51 17.73
N ILE A 103 -8.46 13.08 18.05
CA ILE A 103 -7.68 12.19 17.19
C ILE A 103 -7.92 10.74 17.62
N ALA A 104 -8.37 9.90 16.69
CA ALA A 104 -8.65 8.50 16.95
C ALA A 104 -7.97 7.55 15.94
N THR A 105 -7.71 6.31 16.36
CA THR A 105 -7.27 5.23 15.47
C THR A 105 -8.04 3.93 15.75
N GLY A 106 -8.15 3.07 14.73
CA GLY A 106 -8.67 1.71 14.88
C GLY A 106 -7.64 0.70 15.41
N GLU A 107 -6.58 1.16 16.10
CA GLU A 107 -5.54 0.25 16.57
C GLU A 107 -6.01 -0.58 17.77
N VAL A 108 -5.69 -1.88 17.74
CA VAL A 108 -5.97 -2.82 18.83
C VAL A 108 -4.68 -3.14 19.57
N LEU A 109 -4.67 -2.99 20.89
CA LEU A 109 -3.52 -3.27 21.75
C LEU A 109 -3.03 -4.72 21.55
N GLY A 110 -1.76 -4.88 21.17
CA GLY A 110 -1.09 -6.16 20.99
C GLY A 110 -1.47 -6.92 19.71
N GLN A 111 -2.30 -6.35 18.83
CA GLN A 111 -2.73 -7.06 17.61
C GLN A 111 -1.59 -7.16 16.58
N ARG A 112 -0.82 -6.08 16.37
CA ARG A 112 0.37 -6.07 15.47
C ARG A 112 1.69 -6.05 16.27
N PRO A 113 2.63 -6.97 15.98
CA PRO A 113 3.85 -7.14 16.77
C PRO A 113 4.85 -5.99 16.63
N MET A 114 4.85 -5.24 15.53
CA MET A 114 5.79 -4.11 15.38
C MET A 114 5.24 -2.82 16.01
N SER A 115 3.98 -2.51 15.72
CA SER A 115 3.47 -1.14 15.88
C SER A 115 2.29 -1.00 16.85
N GLN A 116 1.85 -2.08 17.51
CA GLN A 116 0.70 -2.03 18.43
C GLN A 116 0.97 -2.70 19.78
N ARG A 117 2.22 -3.02 20.13
CA ARG A 117 2.56 -3.28 21.53
C ARG A 117 2.38 -2.00 22.36
N GLY A 118 2.13 -2.13 23.66
CA GLY A 118 1.86 -0.97 24.52
C GLY A 118 3.00 0.06 24.53
N ASP A 119 4.26 -0.40 24.49
CA ASP A 119 5.45 0.44 24.36
C ASP A 119 5.55 1.08 22.97
N SER A 120 5.26 0.34 21.89
CA SER A 120 5.19 0.89 20.52
C SER A 120 4.14 2.00 20.41
N LEU A 121 2.94 1.81 20.95
CA LEU A 121 1.88 2.83 20.91
C LEU A 121 2.31 4.12 21.62
N LYS A 122 2.87 4.01 22.83
CA LYS A 122 3.40 5.14 23.60
C LYS A 122 4.54 5.85 22.87
N ARG A 123 5.44 5.08 22.23
CA ARG A 123 6.56 5.60 21.45
C ARG A 123 6.06 6.39 20.24
N ILE A 124 5.16 5.81 19.45
CA ILE A 124 4.56 6.44 18.27
C ILE A 124 3.90 7.77 18.65
N GLU A 125 3.08 7.78 19.70
CA GLU A 125 2.43 9.02 20.19
C GLU A 125 3.43 10.08 20.59
N ARG A 126 4.49 9.71 21.32
CA ARG A 126 5.52 10.65 21.76
C ARG A 126 6.20 11.31 20.56
N ILE A 127 6.61 10.50 19.58
CA ILE A 127 7.32 10.99 18.39
C ILE A 127 6.40 11.83 17.50
N ALA A 128 5.12 11.48 17.43
CA ALA A 128 4.10 12.27 16.73
C ALA A 128 3.69 13.54 17.48
N GLY A 129 4.16 13.76 18.71
CA GLY A 129 3.75 14.93 19.51
C GLY A 129 2.29 14.88 19.94
N LEU A 130 1.78 13.68 20.24
CA LEU A 130 0.39 13.35 20.59
C LEU A 130 0.29 12.49 21.86
N LYS A 131 1.26 12.58 22.78
CA LYS A 131 1.26 11.82 24.04
C LYS A 131 -0.08 11.98 24.76
N GLY A 132 -0.84 10.89 24.92
CA GLY A 132 -2.14 10.90 25.59
C GLY A 132 -3.27 11.60 24.81
N ARG A 133 -3.07 11.92 23.52
CA ARG A 133 -4.07 12.56 22.64
C ARG A 133 -4.60 11.64 21.54
N VAL A 134 -4.17 10.38 21.48
CA VAL A 134 -4.67 9.41 20.50
C VAL A 134 -5.64 8.45 21.17
N PHE A 135 -6.92 8.58 20.84
CA PHE A 135 -7.97 7.72 21.36
C PHE A 135 -8.10 6.44 20.53
N ARG A 136 -8.27 5.29 21.19
CA ARG A 136 -8.32 3.97 20.54
C ARG A 136 -9.58 3.21 20.96
N PRO A 137 -10.71 3.40 20.26
CA PRO A 137 -12.02 2.89 20.68
C PRO A 137 -12.06 1.38 20.98
N LEU A 138 -11.29 0.57 20.26
CA LEU A 138 -11.30 -0.90 20.43
C LEU A 138 -10.55 -1.37 21.68
N SER A 139 -9.62 -0.57 22.21
CA SER A 139 -8.78 -0.93 23.37
C SER A 139 -8.83 0.12 24.48
N ALA A 140 -9.80 1.03 24.45
CA ALA A 140 -9.88 2.18 25.36
C ALA A 140 -9.84 1.75 26.83
N ARG A 141 -10.55 0.67 27.19
CA ARG A 141 -10.62 0.17 28.57
C ARG A 141 -9.34 -0.52 29.07
N LEU A 142 -8.37 -0.73 28.18
CA LEU A 142 -7.08 -1.36 28.49
C LEU A 142 -5.90 -0.39 28.48
N LEU A 143 -6.12 0.85 28.03
CA LEU A 143 -5.09 1.84 27.84
C LEU A 143 -5.22 2.95 28.89
N PRO A 144 -4.13 3.67 29.22
CA PRO A 144 -4.21 4.86 30.06
C PRO A 144 -5.19 5.88 29.49
N GLU A 145 -5.82 6.68 30.36
CA GLU A 145 -6.74 7.73 29.94
C GLU A 145 -6.06 8.79 29.08
N THR A 146 -6.72 9.11 27.97
CA THR A 146 -6.42 10.25 27.13
C THR A 146 -6.89 11.55 27.78
N VAL A 147 -6.41 12.69 27.27
CA VAL A 147 -6.89 14.01 27.70
C VAL A 147 -8.41 14.15 27.53
N TYR A 148 -8.98 13.58 26.47
CA TYR A 148 -10.41 13.65 26.18
C TYR A 148 -11.24 12.91 27.24
N GLU A 149 -10.72 11.81 27.79
CA GLU A 149 -11.39 11.04 28.84
C GLU A 149 -11.32 11.81 30.17
N LYS A 150 -10.15 12.36 30.51
CA LYS A 150 -9.95 13.15 31.75
C LYS A 150 -10.80 14.40 31.79
N GLU A 151 -11.01 15.03 30.63
CA GLU A 151 -11.86 16.22 30.47
C GLU A 151 -13.36 15.87 30.37
N GLY A 152 -13.74 14.59 30.48
CA GLY A 152 -15.14 14.14 30.39
C GLY A 152 -15.74 14.24 28.98
N ILE A 153 -14.93 14.49 27.96
CA ILE A 153 -15.35 14.56 26.55
C ILE A 153 -15.74 13.16 26.06
N ILE A 154 -14.94 12.16 26.43
CA ILE A 154 -15.14 10.76 26.06
C ILE A 154 -15.44 9.96 27.32
N LYS A 155 -16.59 9.27 27.31
CA LYS A 155 -16.99 8.31 28.34
C LYS A 155 -16.50 6.92 28.00
N ARG A 156 -15.46 6.45 28.70
CA ARG A 156 -14.73 5.21 28.44
C ARG A 156 -15.63 3.96 28.44
N GLU A 157 -16.71 3.97 29.22
CA GLU A 157 -17.64 2.87 29.36
C GLU A 157 -18.37 2.47 28.06
N TYR A 158 -18.43 3.38 27.07
CA TYR A 158 -19.03 3.10 25.75
C TYR A 158 -18.08 2.39 24.78
N PHE A 159 -16.85 2.11 25.20
CA PHE A 159 -15.79 1.56 24.35
C PHE A 159 -15.32 0.19 24.81
N LEU A 160 -14.42 -0.42 24.04
CA LEU A 160 -14.11 -1.85 24.18
C LEU A 160 -12.78 -2.11 24.90
N ASP A 161 -12.58 -3.38 25.22
CA ASP A 161 -11.42 -3.98 25.88
C ASP A 161 -10.77 -5.07 25.01
N ILE A 162 -10.74 -4.88 23.70
CA ILE A 162 -10.13 -5.84 22.77
C ILE A 162 -8.61 -5.74 22.87
N LYS A 163 -7.95 -6.89 22.94
CA LYS A 163 -6.49 -7.02 22.82
C LYS A 163 -6.10 -8.26 22.01
N GLY A 164 -4.92 -8.20 21.41
CA GLY A 164 -4.33 -9.30 20.65
C GLY A 164 -4.97 -9.50 19.28
N ARG A 165 -4.70 -10.66 18.68
CA ARG A 165 -5.10 -10.99 17.29
C ARG A 165 -6.46 -11.68 17.16
N SER A 166 -7.02 -12.14 18.28
CA SER A 166 -8.27 -12.90 18.27
C SER A 166 -9.42 -12.04 17.79
N ARG A 167 -10.16 -12.52 16.78
CA ARG A 167 -11.40 -11.90 16.30
C ARG A 167 -12.67 -12.61 16.81
N LYS A 168 -12.55 -13.52 17.79
CA LYS A 168 -13.68 -14.32 18.28
C LYS A 168 -14.88 -13.48 18.76
N ARG A 169 -14.63 -12.32 19.37
CA ARG A 169 -15.68 -11.40 19.87
C ARG A 169 -16.28 -10.48 18.79
N TYR A 170 -15.69 -10.42 17.59
CA TYR A 170 -16.08 -9.44 16.58
C TYR A 170 -17.52 -9.61 16.10
N PRO A 171 -18.04 -10.83 15.82
CA PRO A 171 -19.43 -11.00 15.40
C PRO A 171 -20.42 -10.39 16.40
N GLU A 172 -20.28 -10.71 17.68
CA GLU A 172 -21.12 -10.17 18.76
C GLU A 172 -21.00 -8.64 18.88
N ILE A 173 -19.77 -8.10 18.79
CA ILE A 173 -19.55 -6.65 18.83
C ILE A 173 -20.25 -5.96 17.66
N ILE A 174 -20.13 -6.50 16.46
CA ILE A 174 -20.65 -5.94 15.21
C ILE A 174 -22.18 -5.87 15.27
N GLU A 175 -22.82 -6.94 15.73
CA GLU A 175 -24.27 -6.98 15.97
C GLU A 175 -24.68 -5.92 17.02
N LYS A 176 -24.01 -5.88 18.18
CA LYS A 176 -24.32 -4.95 19.27
C LYS A 176 -24.20 -3.48 18.89
N ILE A 177 -23.26 -3.14 18.01
CA ILE A 177 -23.08 -1.75 17.55
C ILE A 177 -23.93 -1.40 16.33
N GLY A 178 -24.78 -2.33 15.86
CA GLY A 178 -25.71 -2.11 14.75
C GLY A 178 -25.01 -2.07 13.39
N LEU A 179 -24.05 -2.97 13.18
CA LEU A 179 -23.44 -3.25 11.87
C LEU A 179 -23.86 -4.64 11.39
N ASN A 180 -23.92 -4.83 10.08
CA ASN A 180 -24.16 -6.14 9.47
C ASN A 180 -22.85 -6.68 8.88
N MET A 181 -22.42 -7.87 9.32
CA MET A 181 -21.24 -8.58 8.82
C MET A 181 -21.21 -8.75 7.30
N GLU A 182 -22.37 -8.99 6.66
CA GLU A 182 -22.48 -9.20 5.22
C GLU A 182 -22.16 -7.94 4.41
N ASN A 183 -22.36 -6.77 5.02
CA ASN A 183 -22.08 -5.47 4.41
C ASN A 183 -20.64 -4.99 4.70
N LEU A 184 -19.87 -5.74 5.48
CA LEU A 184 -18.49 -5.38 5.80
C LEU A 184 -17.54 -5.94 4.76
N PRO A 185 -16.48 -5.18 4.41
CA PRO A 185 -15.47 -5.70 3.53
C PRO A 185 -14.85 -6.95 4.14
N THR A 186 -14.70 -7.99 3.33
CA THR A 186 -13.88 -9.14 3.69
C THR A 186 -12.46 -8.67 4.04
N PRO A 187 -11.70 -9.41 4.86
CA PRO A 187 -10.30 -9.08 5.13
C PRO A 187 -9.47 -9.11 3.83
N ALA A 188 -9.45 -7.99 3.13
CA ALA A 188 -8.71 -7.81 1.88
C ALA A 188 -7.69 -6.69 2.05
N GLY A 189 -6.48 -6.93 1.53
CA GLY A 189 -5.45 -5.93 1.35
C GLY A 189 -4.72 -5.55 2.64
N GLY A 190 -3.66 -6.30 2.96
CA GLY A 190 -2.59 -5.79 3.82
C GLY A 190 -1.79 -4.69 3.12
N CYS A 191 -0.74 -4.21 3.78
CA CYS A 191 0.22 -3.33 3.13
C CYS A 191 1.06 -4.17 2.15
N LEU A 192 1.17 -3.76 0.88
CA LEU A 192 1.94 -4.49 -0.13
C LEU A 192 3.42 -4.67 0.26
N LEU A 193 3.95 -3.76 1.10
CA LEU A 193 5.31 -3.85 1.64
C LEU A 193 5.55 -5.10 2.52
N THR A 194 4.49 -5.79 2.95
CA THR A 194 4.61 -7.05 3.71
C THR A 194 4.62 -8.29 2.83
N GLU A 195 4.42 -8.14 1.52
CA GLU A 195 4.40 -9.23 0.55
C GLU A 195 5.81 -9.42 -0.03
N PRO A 196 6.43 -10.61 0.08
CA PRO A 196 7.82 -10.81 -0.33
C PRO A 196 8.09 -10.37 -1.77
N SER A 197 7.27 -10.85 -2.72
CA SER A 197 7.38 -10.58 -4.15
C SER A 197 7.23 -9.11 -4.53
N PHE A 198 6.53 -8.32 -3.70
CA PHE A 198 6.39 -6.89 -3.92
C PHE A 198 7.53 -6.13 -3.23
N ALA A 199 7.93 -6.58 -2.05
CA ALA A 199 9.02 -5.99 -1.29
C ALA A 199 10.37 -6.06 -2.02
N GLY A 200 10.69 -7.16 -2.72
CA GLY A 200 11.91 -7.23 -3.52
C GLY A 200 11.94 -6.20 -4.64
N LYS A 201 10.80 -5.95 -5.29
CA LYS A 201 10.67 -4.89 -6.30
C LYS A 201 10.90 -3.49 -5.75
N VAL A 202 10.42 -3.22 -4.53
CA VAL A 202 10.63 -1.95 -3.82
C VAL A 202 12.11 -1.80 -3.46
N LYS A 203 12.73 -2.84 -2.88
CA LYS A 203 14.16 -2.83 -2.55
C LYS A 203 15.00 -2.54 -3.78
N ASP A 204 14.71 -3.19 -4.90
CA ASP A 204 15.40 -2.96 -6.15
C ASP A 204 15.32 -1.50 -6.63
N LEU A 205 14.16 -0.83 -6.51
CA LEU A 205 14.08 0.61 -6.81
C LEU A 205 14.89 1.46 -5.84
N ILE A 206 14.86 1.15 -4.54
CA ILE A 206 15.61 1.91 -3.52
C ILE A 206 17.12 1.77 -3.74
N THR A 207 17.61 0.55 -3.98
CA THR A 207 19.04 0.27 -4.21
C THR A 207 19.61 1.03 -5.39
N HIS A 208 18.80 1.28 -6.43
CA HIS A 208 19.22 1.99 -7.63
C HIS A 208 18.81 3.48 -7.63
N ASP A 209 18.28 4.00 -6.52
CA ASP A 209 17.70 5.35 -6.38
C ASP A 209 16.67 5.71 -7.48
N GLN A 210 15.86 4.72 -7.86
CA GLN A 210 14.83 4.79 -8.91
C GLN A 210 13.41 4.80 -8.31
N LEU A 211 13.25 5.08 -7.02
CA LEU A 211 11.95 5.14 -6.39
C LEU A 211 11.27 6.49 -6.63
N THR A 212 10.40 6.54 -7.63
CA THR A 212 9.48 7.67 -7.91
C THR A 212 8.02 7.25 -7.74
N VAL A 213 7.08 8.21 -7.77
CA VAL A 213 5.64 7.93 -7.71
C VAL A 213 5.23 7.02 -8.86
N LYS A 214 5.67 7.34 -10.08
CA LYS A 214 5.42 6.58 -11.29
C LYS A 214 5.96 5.15 -11.17
N ASP A 215 7.18 5.00 -10.67
CA ASP A 215 7.83 3.69 -10.54
C ASP A 215 7.19 2.82 -9.46
N ALA A 216 6.75 3.43 -8.36
CA ALA A 216 6.03 2.74 -7.30
C ALA A 216 4.67 2.21 -7.78
N GLU A 217 3.95 2.96 -8.63
CA GLU A 217 2.72 2.50 -9.27
C GLU A 217 2.98 1.37 -10.28
N LEU A 218 4.06 1.46 -11.06
CA LEU A 218 4.47 0.43 -12.01
C LEU A 218 4.75 -0.93 -11.33
N LEU A 219 5.15 -0.96 -10.05
CA LEU A 219 5.39 -2.21 -9.30
C LEU A 219 4.19 -3.15 -9.21
N LYS A 220 2.97 -2.61 -9.39
CA LYS A 220 1.71 -3.38 -9.37
C LYS A 220 1.48 -4.16 -10.66
N ILE A 221 2.24 -3.88 -11.71
CA ILE A 221 2.05 -4.41 -13.06
C ILE A 221 3.19 -5.37 -13.38
N GLY A 222 2.88 -6.51 -13.97
CA GLY A 222 3.90 -7.31 -14.64
C GLY A 222 4.86 -8.06 -13.73
N ARG A 223 5.82 -8.70 -14.42
CA ARG A 223 7.01 -9.35 -13.88
C ARG A 223 8.16 -8.36 -14.02
N HIS A 224 8.99 -8.21 -13.00
CA HIS A 224 10.10 -7.26 -13.02
C HIS A 224 11.42 -8.01 -13.14
N PHE A 225 12.29 -7.46 -13.97
CA PHE A 225 13.63 -7.95 -14.19
C PHE A 225 14.64 -6.81 -14.12
N ARG A 226 15.82 -7.10 -13.58
CA ARG A 226 16.96 -6.19 -13.54
C ARG A 226 18.01 -6.72 -14.51
N ILE A 227 18.38 -5.92 -15.51
CA ILE A 227 19.29 -6.30 -16.60
C ILE A 227 20.33 -5.19 -16.71
N GLY A 228 21.55 -5.44 -16.21
CA GLY A 228 22.55 -4.37 -16.09
C GLY A 228 22.01 -3.21 -15.23
N LYS A 229 22.00 -2.00 -15.79
CA LYS A 229 21.38 -0.83 -15.13
C LYS A 229 19.88 -0.72 -15.41
N GLY A 230 19.39 -1.46 -16.40
CA GLY A 230 18.01 -1.41 -16.87
C GLY A 230 17.03 -2.18 -16.01
N LYS A 231 15.78 -1.73 -15.97
CA LYS A 231 14.66 -2.48 -15.39
C LYS A 231 13.65 -2.79 -16.48
N LEU A 232 13.35 -4.07 -16.66
CA LEU A 232 12.33 -4.53 -17.58
C LEU A 232 11.08 -4.94 -16.81
N VAL A 233 9.92 -4.45 -17.24
CA VAL A 233 8.60 -4.89 -16.75
C VAL A 233 7.86 -5.60 -17.87
N VAL A 234 7.50 -6.87 -17.67
CA VAL A 234 6.82 -7.70 -18.68
C VAL A 234 5.40 -8.02 -18.22
N GLY A 235 4.40 -7.68 -19.03
CA GLY A 235 2.99 -7.95 -18.73
C GLY A 235 2.70 -9.42 -18.44
N ARG A 236 1.81 -9.69 -17.47
CA ARG A 236 1.41 -11.04 -17.08
C ARG A 236 0.18 -11.54 -17.81
N ASN A 237 -0.67 -10.64 -18.26
CA ASN A 237 -1.96 -10.94 -18.87
C ASN A 237 -2.33 -9.82 -19.86
N ARG A 238 -3.45 -10.04 -20.57
CA ARG A 238 -3.95 -9.12 -21.59
C ARG A 238 -4.28 -7.72 -21.06
N GLU A 239 -4.67 -7.60 -19.79
CA GLU A 239 -5.06 -6.33 -19.16
C GLU A 239 -3.85 -5.47 -18.77
N GLU A 240 -2.70 -6.08 -18.49
CA GLU A 240 -1.47 -5.37 -18.14
C GLU A 240 -0.73 -4.80 -19.34
N ASN A 241 -0.85 -5.43 -20.51
CA ASN A 241 -0.13 -5.01 -21.72
C ASN A 241 -0.48 -3.56 -22.16
N PRO A 242 -1.76 -3.15 -22.27
CA PRO A 242 -2.11 -1.77 -22.60
C PRO A 242 -1.58 -0.77 -21.57
N ARG A 243 -1.64 -1.12 -20.27
CA ARG A 243 -1.16 -0.26 -19.19
C ARG A 243 0.33 0.04 -19.31
N LEU A 244 1.14 -0.93 -19.74
CA LEU A 244 2.56 -0.70 -20.01
C LEU A 244 2.79 0.25 -21.19
N LYS A 245 1.93 0.21 -22.21
CA LYS A 245 1.97 1.15 -23.35
C LYS A 245 1.54 2.56 -22.95
N GLU A 246 0.61 2.69 -22.01
CA GLU A 246 0.17 3.99 -21.48
C GLU A 246 1.24 4.65 -20.59
N ILE A 247 2.04 3.84 -19.88
CA ILE A 247 3.13 4.31 -19.01
C ILE A 247 4.40 4.67 -19.79
N PHE A 248 4.58 4.08 -20.98
CA PHE A 248 5.74 4.28 -21.85
C PHE A 248 5.94 5.75 -22.20
N GLU A 249 7.15 6.24 -21.95
CA GLU A 249 7.59 7.61 -22.28
C GLU A 249 8.76 7.64 -23.25
N ASP A 250 8.99 8.80 -23.86
CA ASP A 250 10.20 9.06 -24.65
C ASP A 250 11.46 8.84 -23.81
N GLY A 251 12.47 8.23 -24.41
CA GLY A 251 13.70 7.78 -23.77
C GLY A 251 13.64 6.33 -23.26
N GLU A 252 12.44 5.77 -23.07
CA GLU A 252 12.25 4.37 -22.66
C GLU A 252 12.17 3.45 -23.89
N ILE A 253 12.11 2.14 -23.65
CA ILE A 253 12.03 1.14 -24.71
C ILE A 253 10.82 0.25 -24.48
N LEU A 254 9.93 0.20 -25.46
CA LEU A 254 8.80 -0.72 -25.49
C LEU A 254 9.12 -1.92 -26.38
N LEU A 255 8.89 -3.12 -25.88
CA LEU A 255 9.17 -4.38 -26.56
C LEU A 255 7.90 -5.21 -26.69
N TYR A 256 7.64 -5.80 -27.86
CA TYR A 256 6.53 -6.74 -28.06
C TYR A 256 6.77 -7.64 -29.27
N THR A 257 6.15 -8.81 -29.29
CA THR A 257 6.18 -9.71 -30.44
C THR A 257 5.17 -9.28 -31.50
N GLU A 258 5.55 -9.36 -32.78
CA GLU A 258 4.66 -9.07 -33.91
C GLU A 258 4.00 -10.36 -34.43
N SER A 259 4.80 -11.41 -34.61
CA SER A 259 4.40 -12.63 -35.34
C SER A 259 3.69 -13.68 -34.47
N VAL A 260 3.73 -13.52 -33.15
CA VAL A 260 3.12 -14.44 -32.18
C VAL A 260 2.48 -13.65 -31.04
N PRO A 261 1.39 -14.15 -30.43
CA PRO A 261 0.85 -13.55 -29.22
C PRO A 261 1.92 -13.53 -28.11
N GLY A 262 2.03 -12.40 -27.41
CA GLY A 262 3.03 -12.24 -26.38
C GLY A 262 2.79 -11.02 -25.49
N PRO A 263 3.59 -10.89 -24.42
CA PRO A 263 3.48 -9.77 -23.52
C PRO A 263 4.08 -8.51 -24.12
N THR A 264 3.67 -7.37 -23.59
CA THR A 264 4.40 -6.11 -23.76
C THR A 264 5.45 -6.02 -22.65
N GLY A 265 6.67 -5.65 -23.03
CA GLY A 265 7.78 -5.31 -22.15
C GLY A 265 8.05 -3.81 -22.15
N LEU A 266 8.31 -3.24 -20.99
CA LEU A 266 8.77 -1.86 -20.84
C LEU A 266 10.15 -1.87 -20.16
N LEU A 267 11.19 -1.52 -20.92
CA LEU A 267 12.56 -1.40 -20.46
C LEU A 267 12.89 0.08 -20.19
N ARG A 268 13.42 0.34 -19.00
CA ARG A 268 13.74 1.69 -18.50
C ARG A 268 15.18 1.75 -18.00
N TRP A 269 15.76 2.95 -18.00
CA TRP A 269 17.10 3.31 -17.47
C TRP A 269 18.35 2.74 -18.17
N ASP A 270 18.20 1.88 -19.18
CA ASP A 270 19.34 1.36 -19.95
C ASP A 270 18.87 1.02 -21.37
N SER A 271 19.66 1.47 -22.35
CA SER A 271 19.41 1.28 -23.78
C SER A 271 20.62 0.72 -24.51
N SER A 272 21.58 0.13 -23.79
CA SER A 272 22.72 -0.56 -24.41
C SER A 272 22.24 -1.77 -25.21
N ASP A 273 22.90 -2.08 -26.33
CA ASP A 273 22.48 -3.16 -27.22
C ASP A 273 22.37 -4.51 -26.48
N SER A 274 23.32 -4.79 -25.58
CA SER A 274 23.29 -5.99 -24.73
C SER A 274 22.05 -6.06 -23.83
N THR A 275 21.68 -4.95 -23.17
CA THR A 275 20.50 -4.93 -22.30
C THR A 275 19.21 -5.03 -23.10
N VAL A 276 19.14 -4.38 -24.28
CA VAL A 276 17.99 -4.46 -25.19
C VAL A 276 17.81 -5.88 -25.74
N GLU A 277 18.90 -6.53 -26.15
CA GLU A 277 18.87 -7.91 -26.63
C GLU A 277 18.39 -8.87 -25.54
N GLN A 278 18.95 -8.79 -24.32
CA GLN A 278 18.48 -9.58 -23.18
C GLN A 278 17.01 -9.32 -22.85
N ALA A 279 16.56 -8.05 -22.90
CA ALA A 279 15.17 -7.72 -22.68
C ALA A 279 14.24 -8.32 -23.75
N ALA A 280 14.65 -8.28 -25.01
CA ALA A 280 13.92 -8.89 -26.12
C ALA A 280 13.82 -10.41 -25.95
N MET A 281 14.92 -11.09 -25.57
CA MET A 281 14.92 -12.53 -25.28
C MET A 281 13.94 -12.88 -24.15
N ILE A 282 13.88 -12.07 -23.08
CA ILE A 282 12.92 -12.27 -21.98
C ILE A 282 11.48 -12.12 -22.47
N VAL A 283 11.18 -11.08 -23.26
CA VAL A 283 9.84 -10.87 -23.84
C VAL A 283 9.44 -12.03 -24.74
N ALA A 284 10.34 -12.49 -25.61
CA ALA A 284 10.14 -13.65 -26.48
C ALA A 284 9.86 -14.93 -25.66
N ARG A 285 10.60 -15.17 -24.58
CA ARG A 285 10.40 -16.33 -23.69
C ARG A 285 9.01 -16.39 -23.05
N TYR A 286 8.39 -15.24 -22.80
CA TYR A 286 7.05 -15.16 -22.24
C TYR A 286 5.94 -15.08 -23.30
N SER A 287 6.29 -15.17 -24.59
CA SER A 287 5.35 -15.24 -25.70
C SER A 287 4.99 -16.69 -26.06
N ASP A 288 4.04 -16.85 -26.97
CA ASP A 288 3.67 -18.16 -27.54
C ASP A 288 4.76 -18.72 -28.47
N GLY A 289 5.77 -17.92 -28.84
CA GLY A 289 6.95 -18.35 -29.60
C GLY A 289 8.07 -18.95 -28.76
N LYS A 290 7.84 -19.24 -27.47
CA LYS A 290 8.88 -19.71 -26.52
C LYS A 290 9.63 -20.99 -26.93
N ASP A 291 9.02 -21.82 -27.78
CA ASP A 291 9.56 -23.10 -28.26
C ASP A 291 10.13 -23.00 -29.70
N SER A 292 10.15 -21.80 -30.27
CA SER A 292 10.74 -21.53 -31.60
C SER A 292 12.24 -21.23 -31.50
N ASP A 293 13.00 -21.52 -32.57
CA ASP A 293 14.44 -21.20 -32.64
C ASP A 293 14.70 -19.70 -32.51
N LYS A 294 13.85 -18.89 -33.16
CA LYS A 294 13.88 -17.44 -33.15
C LYS A 294 12.47 -16.86 -33.07
N VAL A 295 12.36 -15.72 -32.40
CA VAL A 295 11.15 -14.91 -32.32
C VAL A 295 11.49 -13.48 -32.71
N SER A 296 10.68 -12.89 -33.57
CA SER A 296 10.74 -11.48 -33.91
C SER A 296 10.15 -10.61 -32.80
N VAL A 297 10.98 -9.76 -32.22
CA VAL A 297 10.58 -8.74 -31.24
C VAL A 297 10.73 -7.35 -31.87
N ILE A 298 9.66 -6.56 -31.80
CA ILE A 298 9.70 -5.13 -32.11
C ILE A 298 10.27 -4.40 -30.91
N VAL A 299 11.27 -3.56 -31.16
CA VAL A 299 11.88 -2.66 -30.20
C VAL A 299 11.53 -1.23 -30.62
N LYS A 300 10.69 -0.57 -29.82
CA LYS A 300 10.23 0.80 -30.05
C LYS A 300 10.88 1.77 -29.07
N GLN A 301 11.50 2.82 -29.59
CA GLN A 301 12.15 3.88 -28.81
C GLN A 301 12.07 5.21 -29.56
N ASN A 302 11.65 6.29 -28.89
CA ASN A 302 11.58 7.65 -29.46
C ASN A 302 10.87 7.71 -30.83
N GLY A 303 9.73 7.03 -30.94
CA GLY A 303 8.93 6.93 -32.16
C GLY A 303 9.51 6.04 -33.28
N LYS A 304 10.71 5.50 -33.12
CA LYS A 304 11.33 4.57 -34.09
C LYS A 304 11.08 3.12 -33.67
N GLU A 305 10.82 2.26 -34.65
CA GLU A 305 10.65 0.82 -34.45
C GLU A 305 11.76 0.08 -35.22
N LYS A 306 12.39 -0.90 -34.55
CA LYS A 306 13.30 -1.84 -35.19
C LYS A 306 12.88 -3.27 -34.86
N LYS A 307 13.03 -4.17 -35.83
CA LYS A 307 12.80 -5.60 -35.66
C LYS A 307 14.09 -6.27 -35.18
N MET A 308 13.99 -7.14 -34.18
CA MET A 308 15.11 -7.90 -33.64
C MET A 308 14.73 -9.38 -33.54
N GLU A 309 15.54 -10.24 -34.14
CA GLU A 309 15.37 -11.70 -34.07
C GLU A 309 16.18 -12.23 -32.89
N VAL A 310 15.50 -12.83 -31.90
CA VAL A 310 16.13 -13.35 -30.68
C VAL A 310 15.74 -14.79 -30.38
N SER A 311 16.61 -15.53 -29.69
CA SER A 311 16.26 -16.86 -29.19
C SER A 311 15.55 -16.76 -27.82
N PRO A 312 14.39 -17.43 -27.61
CA PRO A 312 13.64 -17.39 -26.35
C PRO A 312 14.25 -18.25 -25.22
N GLY A 313 15.36 -18.95 -25.48
CA GLY A 313 16.00 -19.91 -24.56
C GLY A 313 16.71 -19.32 -23.34
N ILE A 314 16.59 -18.02 -23.06
CA ILE A 314 17.29 -17.36 -21.95
C ILE A 314 16.85 -17.90 -20.57
N ASP A 315 17.81 -18.16 -19.68
CA ASP A 315 17.50 -18.35 -18.26
C ASP A 315 17.17 -17.00 -17.62
N VAL A 316 15.93 -16.87 -17.16
CA VAL A 316 15.42 -15.62 -16.57
C VAL A 316 15.68 -15.52 -15.07
N ALA A 317 16.04 -16.62 -14.40
CA ALA A 317 16.19 -16.65 -12.95
C ALA A 317 17.20 -15.60 -12.43
N PRO A 318 18.36 -15.37 -13.07
CA PRO A 318 19.33 -14.37 -12.62
C PRO A 318 18.81 -12.92 -12.69
N PHE A 319 17.85 -12.66 -13.57
CA PHE A 319 17.33 -11.31 -13.81
C PHE A 319 16.11 -10.99 -12.95
N ARG A 320 15.44 -11.98 -12.35
CA ARG A 320 14.16 -11.77 -11.66
C ARG A 320 14.31 -10.89 -10.42
N VAL A 321 13.43 -9.89 -10.33
CA VAL A 321 13.26 -9.08 -9.12
C VAL A 321 12.06 -9.63 -8.35
N ASN A 322 12.35 -10.42 -7.32
CA ASN A 322 11.36 -11.00 -6.39
C ASN A 322 11.59 -10.48 -4.98
#